data_AF-A0A5S4FZC4-F1
#
_entry.id   AF-A0A5S4FZC4-F1
#
_cell.length_a   1.000
_cell.length_b   1.000
_cell.length_c   1.000
_cell.angle_alpha   90.00
_cell.angle_beta   90.00
_cell.angle_gamma   90.00
#
_symmetry.space_group_name_H-M   'P 1'
#
loop_
_entity.id
_entity.type
_entity.pdbx_description
1 polymer ?
#
loop_
_entity_poly.entity_id
_entity_poly.type
_entity_poly.pdbx_seq_one_letter_code
_entity_poly.pdbx_strand_id
1 'polypeptide(L)'
;MIDAEISKSVQVEVAVGVASYEQLVQDLEEQWETDEGIAELLDVEFARHLAAQEEWPEVTDCDRLTAAFRDLDVAGITAREHFSCCQRCGVDEITEQGVDRGYVFYHFQDVRSAAAEGGGVCLSYTPEQKIGEEIAATLRRHGLEVDWDGSTEARIEVRMTWQRRRHGRLAAHPSRAERPAAELRAIYDDGPMEPMTLQGCLDELMRMRPIEGNFMVFQAPSGVSFQVMWNKGPTLWGEWPDPSVKGSRGRNLSLQEAREMITILAREGRSAAEDLGGTEFTPW
;
A
#
# COMPACT_ATOMS: atom_id res chain seq x y z
N MET A 1 10.54 10.43 -33.21
CA MET A 1 9.26 10.80 -32.57
C MET A 1 8.90 9.60 -31.73
N ILE A 2 8.80 9.79 -30.42
CA ILE A 2 8.35 8.73 -29.52
C ILE A 2 6.90 8.39 -29.88
N ASP A 3 6.57 7.10 -29.90
CA ASP A 3 5.23 6.62 -30.19
C ASP A 3 4.22 7.13 -29.15
N ALA A 4 3.05 7.57 -29.60
CA ALA A 4 1.98 8.02 -28.73
C ALA A 4 1.47 6.88 -27.82
N GLU A 5 1.54 5.63 -28.28
CA GLU A 5 1.12 4.46 -27.50
C GLU A 5 2.12 4.13 -26.38
N ILE A 6 3.43 4.30 -26.63
CA ILE A 6 4.48 4.19 -25.59
C ILE A 6 4.24 5.26 -24.52
N SER A 7 4.03 6.52 -24.95
CA SER A 7 3.79 7.64 -24.04
C SER A 7 2.57 7.40 -23.15
N LYS A 8 1.48 6.87 -23.72
CA LYS A 8 0.27 6.50 -22.96
C LYS A 8 0.56 5.38 -21.97
N SER A 9 1.34 4.37 -22.35
CA SER A 9 1.68 3.25 -21.45
C SER A 9 2.51 3.72 -20.25
N VAL A 10 3.51 4.57 -20.48
CA VAL A 10 4.30 5.23 -19.41
C VAL A 10 3.36 5.96 -18.45
N GLN A 11 2.47 6.81 -18.96
CA GLN A 11 1.51 7.56 -18.12
C GLN A 11 0.66 6.65 -17.24
N VAL A 12 0.13 5.58 -17.84
CA VAL A 12 -0.72 4.62 -17.12
C VAL A 12 0.07 3.90 -16.04
N GLU A 13 1.21 3.31 -16.37
CA GLU A 13 2.01 2.51 -15.41
C GLU A 13 2.58 3.37 -14.26
N VAL A 14 2.96 4.61 -14.54
CA VAL A 14 3.34 5.56 -13.49
C VAL A 14 2.13 5.84 -12.58
N ALA A 15 0.95 6.08 -13.14
CA ALA A 15 -0.27 6.32 -12.38
C ALA A 15 -0.78 5.09 -11.59
N VAL A 16 -0.57 3.85 -12.07
CA VAL A 16 -0.89 2.60 -11.33
C VAL A 16 -0.21 2.60 -9.96
N GLY A 17 1.04 3.07 -9.87
CA GLY A 17 1.66 3.44 -8.59
C GLY A 17 2.32 2.32 -7.79
N VAL A 18 2.49 1.12 -8.35
CA VAL A 18 2.92 -0.09 -7.59
C VAL A 18 4.34 -0.58 -7.90
N ALA A 19 4.90 -0.22 -9.07
CA ALA A 19 6.23 -0.63 -9.50
C ALA A 19 7.27 0.48 -9.28
N SER A 20 8.52 0.10 -9.00
CA SER A 20 9.66 1.03 -8.94
C SER A 20 10.04 1.57 -10.33
N TYR A 21 10.83 2.63 -10.37
CA TYR A 21 11.32 3.19 -11.63
C TYR A 21 12.09 2.14 -12.45
N GLU A 22 12.97 1.39 -11.80
CA GLU A 22 13.79 0.36 -12.44
C GLU A 22 12.95 -0.78 -13.03
N GLN A 23 11.91 -1.21 -12.29
CA GLN A 23 10.95 -2.20 -12.78
C GLN A 23 10.16 -1.66 -13.97
N LEU A 24 9.71 -0.41 -13.92
CA LEU A 24 8.96 0.19 -15.02
C LEU A 24 9.79 0.35 -16.29
N VAL A 25 11.07 0.71 -16.16
CA VAL A 25 12.00 0.71 -17.30
C VAL A 25 12.04 -0.69 -17.91
N GLN A 26 12.36 -1.70 -17.12
CA GLN A 26 12.46 -3.08 -17.61
C GLN A 26 11.16 -3.57 -18.26
N ASP A 27 10.02 -3.42 -17.57
CA ASP A 27 8.73 -3.93 -18.03
C ASP A 27 8.29 -3.24 -19.35
N LEU A 28 8.53 -1.94 -19.48
CA LEU A 28 8.15 -1.19 -20.69
C LEU A 28 9.12 -1.45 -21.85
N GLU A 29 10.42 -1.61 -21.59
CA GLU A 29 11.40 -2.01 -22.61
C GLU A 29 11.10 -3.39 -23.17
N GLU A 30 10.75 -4.34 -22.30
CA GLU A 30 10.32 -5.68 -22.70
C GLU A 30 9.00 -5.63 -23.47
N GLN A 31 8.01 -4.84 -23.02
CA GLN A 31 6.71 -4.73 -23.68
C GLN A 31 6.79 -4.14 -25.09
N TRP A 32 7.62 -3.10 -25.27
CA TRP A 32 7.71 -2.34 -26.52
C TRP A 32 8.90 -2.76 -27.40
N GLU A 33 9.68 -3.75 -26.95
CA GLU A 33 10.88 -4.27 -27.61
C GLU A 33 11.88 -3.15 -28.00
N THR A 34 12.02 -2.13 -27.14
CA THR A 34 12.89 -0.95 -27.38
C THR A 34 13.32 -0.29 -26.07
N ASP A 35 14.55 0.21 -25.99
CA ASP A 35 15.04 1.08 -24.91
C ASP A 35 14.97 2.58 -25.26
N GLU A 36 14.77 2.90 -26.54
CA GLU A 36 14.86 4.27 -27.05
C GLU A 36 13.77 5.18 -26.44
N GLY A 37 14.17 6.09 -25.56
CA GLY A 37 13.31 7.14 -25.01
C GLY A 37 12.43 6.74 -23.82
N ILE A 38 12.42 5.46 -23.41
CA ILE A 38 11.54 4.99 -22.31
C ILE A 38 11.95 5.61 -20.98
N ALA A 39 13.25 5.59 -20.66
CA ALA A 39 13.77 6.16 -19.43
C ALA A 39 13.47 7.68 -19.36
N GLU A 40 13.68 8.41 -20.45
CA GLU A 40 13.40 9.86 -20.49
C GLU A 40 11.90 10.17 -20.28
N LEU A 41 11.01 9.37 -20.87
CA LEU A 41 9.56 9.51 -20.64
C LEU A 41 9.18 9.22 -19.20
N LEU A 42 9.71 8.14 -18.63
CA LEU A 42 9.46 7.78 -17.24
C LEU A 42 9.95 8.87 -16.29
N ASP A 43 11.13 9.44 -16.54
CA ASP A 43 11.66 10.52 -15.71
C ASP A 43 10.72 11.75 -15.71
N VAL A 44 10.24 12.16 -16.88
CA VAL A 44 9.27 13.27 -17.02
C VAL A 44 7.96 12.93 -16.32
N GLU A 45 7.46 11.71 -16.51
CA GLU A 45 6.17 11.28 -16.02
C GLU A 45 6.17 11.06 -14.50
N PHE A 46 7.24 10.53 -13.93
CA PHE A 46 7.44 10.47 -12.48
C PHE A 46 7.45 11.88 -11.89
N ALA A 47 8.21 12.81 -12.46
CA ALA A 47 8.24 14.19 -11.97
C ALA A 47 6.84 14.82 -12.00
N ARG A 48 6.07 14.59 -13.08
CA ARG A 48 4.69 15.05 -13.21
C ARG A 48 3.76 14.43 -12.16
N HIS A 49 3.83 13.13 -11.94
CA HIS A 49 3.02 12.41 -10.94
C HIS A 49 3.34 12.86 -9.52
N LEU A 50 4.62 13.03 -9.20
CA LEU A 50 5.07 13.48 -7.88
C LEU A 50 4.68 14.95 -7.63
N ALA A 51 4.71 15.82 -8.63
CA ALA A 51 4.17 17.17 -8.48
C ALA A 51 2.65 17.16 -8.26
N ALA A 52 1.92 16.33 -9.02
CA ALA A 52 0.47 16.21 -8.86
C ALA A 52 0.07 15.66 -7.48
N GLN A 53 0.83 14.70 -6.93
CA GLN A 53 0.48 14.10 -5.64
C GLN A 53 0.58 15.10 -4.47
N GLU A 54 1.36 16.18 -4.59
CA GLU A 54 1.44 17.23 -3.56
C GLU A 54 0.14 18.03 -3.42
N GLU A 55 -0.68 18.08 -4.48
CA GLU A 55 -1.97 18.79 -4.50
C GLU A 55 -3.15 17.90 -4.11
N TRP A 56 -2.95 16.59 -3.99
CA TRP A 56 -3.99 15.65 -3.62
C TRP A 56 -4.44 15.82 -2.17
N PRO A 57 -5.69 15.47 -1.84
CA PRO A 57 -6.18 15.51 -0.46
C PRO A 57 -5.36 14.60 0.46
N GLU A 58 -5.40 14.88 1.76
CA GLU A 58 -4.74 14.07 2.79
C GLU A 58 -5.14 12.59 2.70
N VAL A 59 -6.42 12.32 2.40
CA VAL A 59 -6.96 10.98 2.20
C VAL A 59 -7.59 10.90 0.81
N THR A 60 -7.00 10.09 -0.07
CA THR A 60 -7.50 9.81 -1.43
C THR A 60 -8.47 8.63 -1.44
N ASP A 61 -9.16 8.39 -2.56
CA ASP A 61 -9.98 7.20 -2.73
C ASP A 61 -9.14 5.91 -2.73
N CYS A 62 -7.89 5.96 -3.21
CA CYS A 62 -6.96 4.83 -3.12
C CYS A 62 -6.62 4.49 -1.65
N ASP A 63 -6.51 5.48 -0.78
CA ASP A 63 -6.26 5.28 0.65
C ASP A 63 -7.49 4.66 1.35
N ARG A 64 -8.70 5.11 0.97
CA ARG A 64 -9.97 4.53 1.43
C ARG A 64 -10.13 3.08 0.96
N LEU A 65 -9.76 2.79 -0.29
CA LEU A 65 -9.79 1.43 -0.84
C LEU A 65 -8.84 0.51 -0.07
N THR A 66 -7.62 0.98 0.20
CA THR A 66 -6.62 0.26 0.99
C THR A 66 -7.14 -0.06 2.40
N ALA A 67 -7.77 0.93 3.05
CA ALA A 67 -8.36 0.73 4.36
C ALA A 67 -9.52 -0.29 4.34
N ALA A 68 -10.39 -0.23 3.33
CA ALA A 68 -11.49 -1.18 3.16
C ALA A 68 -10.99 -2.60 2.91
N PHE A 69 -9.99 -2.78 2.05
CA PHE A 69 -9.38 -4.08 1.77
C PHE A 69 -8.76 -4.68 3.04
N ARG A 70 -8.08 -3.87 3.86
CA ARG A 70 -7.55 -4.36 5.14
C ARG A 70 -8.67 -4.81 6.09
N ASP A 71 -9.72 -4.01 6.25
CA ASP A 71 -10.84 -4.38 7.13
C ASP A 71 -11.49 -5.70 6.70
N LEU A 72 -11.57 -5.95 5.39
CA LEU A 72 -12.06 -7.21 4.82
C LEU A 72 -11.10 -8.38 5.14
N ASP A 73 -9.79 -8.19 4.94
CA ASP A 73 -8.77 -9.21 5.23
C ASP A 73 -8.75 -9.57 6.73
N VAL A 74 -8.86 -8.56 7.61
CA VAL A 74 -8.99 -8.72 9.07
C VAL A 74 -10.29 -9.44 9.45
N ALA A 75 -11.38 -9.23 8.70
CA ALA A 75 -12.65 -9.91 8.90
C ALA A 75 -12.68 -11.34 8.32
N GLY A 76 -11.60 -11.81 7.68
CA GLY A 76 -11.47 -13.15 7.12
C GLY A 76 -11.92 -13.28 5.66
N ILE A 77 -12.16 -12.16 4.96
CA ILE A 77 -12.33 -12.13 3.50
C ILE A 77 -10.97 -11.80 2.88
N THR A 78 -10.33 -12.78 2.24
CA THR A 78 -9.02 -12.62 1.59
C THR A 78 -9.06 -11.50 0.57
N ALA A 79 -8.49 -10.34 0.93
CA ALA A 79 -8.56 -9.12 0.11
C ALA A 79 -7.21 -8.82 -0.54
N ARG A 80 -7.17 -8.69 -1.87
CA ARG A 80 -5.92 -8.46 -2.62
C ARG A 80 -6.05 -7.31 -3.61
N GLU A 81 -5.29 -6.25 -3.36
CA GLU A 81 -5.12 -5.13 -4.29
C GLU A 81 -4.14 -5.49 -5.40
N HIS A 82 -4.40 -5.02 -6.63
CA HIS A 82 -3.53 -5.17 -7.79
C HIS A 82 -2.98 -6.61 -7.89
N PHE A 83 -3.90 -7.56 -8.06
CA PHE A 83 -3.63 -8.99 -7.89
C PHE A 83 -3.90 -9.77 -9.18
N SER A 84 -2.83 -10.41 -9.67
CA SER A 84 -2.77 -11.17 -10.92
C SER A 84 -3.05 -10.35 -12.20
N CYS A 85 -2.67 -10.92 -13.34
CA CYS A 85 -2.71 -10.23 -14.62
C CYS A 85 -4.14 -10.03 -15.16
N CYS A 86 -5.05 -10.95 -14.84
CA CYS A 86 -6.44 -10.92 -15.26
C CYS A 86 -7.36 -11.63 -14.25
N GLN A 87 -8.67 -11.47 -14.43
CA GLN A 87 -9.68 -12.07 -13.55
C GLN A 87 -9.51 -13.58 -13.37
N ARG A 88 -9.29 -14.33 -14.46
CA ARG A 88 -9.22 -15.79 -14.39
C ARG A 88 -8.01 -16.27 -13.58
N CYS A 89 -6.83 -15.75 -13.89
CA CYS A 89 -5.61 -16.04 -13.12
C CYS A 89 -5.75 -15.62 -11.66
N GLY A 90 -6.40 -14.47 -11.39
CA GLY A 90 -6.68 -14.02 -10.03
C GLY A 90 -7.57 -14.98 -9.24
N VAL A 91 -8.60 -15.57 -9.84
CA VAL A 91 -9.45 -16.58 -9.18
C VAL A 91 -8.66 -17.84 -8.86
N ASP A 92 -7.84 -18.33 -9.80
CA ASP A 92 -7.02 -19.53 -9.61
C ASP A 92 -6.00 -19.29 -8.47
N GLU A 93 -5.22 -18.20 -8.54
CA GLU A 93 -4.17 -17.87 -7.57
C GLU A 93 -4.70 -17.53 -6.17
N ILE A 94 -5.83 -16.81 -6.06
CA ILE A 94 -6.37 -16.45 -4.75
C ILE A 94 -6.91 -17.67 -4.02
N THR A 95 -7.49 -18.62 -4.75
CA THR A 95 -8.01 -19.87 -4.19
C THR A 95 -6.89 -20.75 -3.64
N GLU A 96 -5.73 -20.77 -4.30
CA GLU A 96 -4.53 -21.48 -3.82
C GLU A 96 -3.95 -20.93 -2.51
N GLN A 97 -4.27 -19.67 -2.14
CA GLN A 97 -3.86 -19.11 -0.84
C GLN A 97 -4.65 -19.68 0.35
N GLY A 98 -5.66 -20.53 0.11
CA GLY A 98 -6.48 -21.10 1.17
C GLY A 98 -7.50 -20.11 1.72
N VAL A 99 -8.41 -19.66 0.83
CA VAL A 99 -9.53 -18.77 1.20
C VAL A 99 -10.43 -19.45 2.23
N ASP A 100 -10.71 -18.75 3.33
CA ASP A 100 -11.60 -19.23 4.39
C ASP A 100 -13.06 -18.82 4.14
N ARG A 101 -13.43 -17.56 4.41
CA ARG A 101 -14.83 -17.08 4.25
C ARG A 101 -15.18 -16.66 2.82
N GLY A 102 -14.20 -16.14 2.09
CA GLY A 102 -14.39 -15.57 0.76
C GLY A 102 -13.22 -14.68 0.38
N TYR A 103 -13.24 -14.15 -0.84
CA TYR A 103 -12.18 -13.31 -1.38
C TYR A 103 -12.73 -12.07 -2.08
N VAL A 104 -11.88 -11.07 -2.23
CA VAL A 104 -12.08 -9.91 -3.09
C VAL A 104 -10.75 -9.44 -3.68
N PHE A 105 -10.74 -9.09 -4.96
CA PHE A 105 -9.55 -8.52 -5.60
C PHE A 105 -9.90 -7.67 -6.82
N TYR A 106 -8.95 -6.85 -7.26
CA TYR A 106 -8.94 -6.24 -8.60
C TYR A 106 -7.60 -6.55 -9.29
N HIS A 107 -7.63 -6.75 -10.60
CA HIS A 107 -6.46 -7.20 -11.38
C HIS A 107 -5.77 -6.05 -12.11
N PHE A 108 -4.62 -6.32 -12.72
CA PHE A 108 -3.77 -5.27 -13.33
C PHE A 108 -4.52 -4.45 -14.39
N GLN A 109 -5.34 -5.11 -15.23
CA GLN A 109 -6.12 -4.40 -16.26
C GLN A 109 -7.18 -3.45 -15.67
N ASP A 110 -7.79 -3.76 -14.51
CA ASP A 110 -8.77 -2.85 -13.89
C ASP A 110 -8.09 -1.55 -13.46
N VAL A 111 -6.90 -1.67 -12.87
CA VAL A 111 -6.14 -0.51 -12.40
C VAL A 111 -5.63 0.32 -13.56
N ARG A 112 -5.17 -0.33 -14.64
CA ARG A 112 -4.77 0.36 -15.86
C ARG A 112 -5.92 1.16 -16.45
N SER A 113 -7.12 0.59 -16.52
CA SER A 113 -8.32 1.32 -16.95
C SER A 113 -8.64 2.49 -16.01
N ALA A 114 -8.63 2.27 -14.69
CA ALA A 114 -8.87 3.33 -13.71
C ALA A 114 -7.84 4.48 -13.81
N ALA A 115 -6.57 4.14 -14.03
CA ALA A 115 -5.47 5.09 -14.16
C ALA A 115 -5.48 5.84 -15.51
N ALA A 116 -5.90 5.18 -16.59
CA ALA A 116 -5.92 5.74 -17.94
C ALA A 116 -7.16 6.60 -18.21
N GLU A 117 -8.33 6.13 -17.79
CA GLU A 117 -9.63 6.62 -18.23
C GLU A 117 -10.47 7.18 -17.06
N GLY A 118 -10.08 6.91 -15.82
CA GLY A 118 -10.88 7.20 -14.64
C GLY A 118 -12.03 6.20 -14.48
N GLY A 119 -13.12 6.61 -13.85
CA GLY A 119 -14.33 5.79 -13.71
C GLY A 119 -14.30 4.78 -12.56
N GLY A 120 -13.11 4.33 -12.14
CA GLY A 120 -12.90 3.53 -10.94
C GLY A 120 -12.44 2.10 -11.22
N VAL A 121 -12.60 1.20 -10.24
CA VAL A 121 -12.14 -0.19 -10.33
C VAL A 121 -13.29 -1.18 -10.16
N CYS A 122 -13.20 -2.29 -10.90
CA CYS A 122 -14.10 -3.42 -10.75
C CYS A 122 -13.49 -4.45 -9.81
N LEU A 123 -14.26 -4.97 -8.86
CA LEU A 123 -13.81 -5.99 -7.91
C LEU A 123 -14.41 -7.35 -8.26
N SER A 124 -13.53 -8.33 -8.42
CA SER A 124 -13.89 -9.75 -8.46
C SER A 124 -13.95 -10.27 -7.02
N TYR A 125 -14.96 -11.07 -6.72
CA TYR A 125 -15.19 -11.58 -5.37
C TYR A 125 -15.77 -12.99 -5.44
N THR A 126 -15.84 -13.67 -4.29
CA THR A 126 -16.55 -14.95 -4.18
C THR A 126 -18.01 -14.76 -4.58
N PRO A 127 -18.57 -15.52 -5.54
CA PRO A 127 -19.90 -15.30 -6.11
C PRO A 127 -21.04 -15.72 -5.15
N GLU A 128 -21.04 -15.12 -3.96
CA GLU A 128 -22.00 -15.29 -2.89
C GLU A 128 -22.54 -13.92 -2.49
N GLN A 129 -23.86 -13.76 -2.56
CA GLN A 129 -24.51 -12.47 -2.33
C GLN A 129 -24.15 -11.87 -0.96
N LYS A 130 -24.08 -12.69 0.09
CA LYS A 130 -23.70 -12.21 1.44
C LYS A 130 -22.28 -11.65 1.50
N ILE A 131 -21.34 -12.26 0.78
CA ILE A 131 -19.96 -11.78 0.67
C ILE A 131 -19.94 -10.45 -0.09
N GLY A 132 -20.66 -10.37 -1.22
CA GLY A 132 -20.80 -9.13 -1.98
C GLY A 132 -21.42 -7.98 -1.16
N GLU A 133 -22.45 -8.28 -0.36
CA GLU A 133 -23.08 -7.32 0.56
C GLU A 133 -22.12 -6.81 1.63
N GLU A 134 -21.31 -7.70 2.24
CA GLU A 134 -20.30 -7.34 3.24
C GLU A 134 -19.18 -6.47 2.64
N ILE A 135 -18.71 -6.81 1.44
CA ILE A 135 -17.72 -6.04 0.69
C ILE A 135 -18.27 -4.64 0.37
N ALA A 136 -19.45 -4.57 -0.25
CA ALA A 136 -20.08 -3.30 -0.63
C ALA A 136 -20.37 -2.42 0.59
N ALA A 137 -20.83 -3.01 1.71
CA ALA A 137 -21.06 -2.27 2.94
C ALA A 137 -19.75 -1.74 3.55
N THR A 138 -18.66 -2.52 3.49
CA THR A 138 -17.35 -2.11 4.01
C THR A 138 -16.76 -0.97 3.17
N LEU A 139 -16.79 -1.08 1.83
CA LEU A 139 -16.35 -0.02 0.93
C LEU A 139 -17.14 1.29 1.16
N ARG A 140 -18.47 1.21 1.29
CA ARG A 140 -19.32 2.38 1.59
C ARG A 140 -19.01 3.00 2.96
N ARG A 141 -18.68 2.19 3.97
CA ARG A 141 -18.26 2.68 5.30
C ARG A 141 -16.98 3.49 5.24
N HIS A 142 -16.07 3.14 4.34
CA HIS A 142 -14.85 3.89 4.04
C HIS A 142 -15.08 5.10 3.12
N GLY A 143 -16.34 5.37 2.73
CA GLY A 143 -16.74 6.54 1.97
C GLY A 143 -16.60 6.39 0.45
N LEU A 144 -16.47 5.17 -0.07
CA LEU A 144 -16.41 4.90 -1.50
C LEU A 144 -17.80 4.77 -2.12
N GLU A 145 -17.96 5.25 -3.35
CA GLU A 145 -19.17 5.05 -4.14
C GLU A 145 -19.16 3.66 -4.78
N VAL A 146 -20.15 2.84 -4.45
CA VAL A 146 -20.24 1.44 -4.89
C VAL A 146 -21.50 1.22 -5.70
N ASP A 147 -21.32 0.81 -6.96
CA ASP A 147 -22.37 0.40 -7.90
C ASP A 147 -22.38 -1.14 -7.99
N TRP A 148 -23.39 -1.73 -7.37
CA TRP A 148 -23.61 -3.17 -7.36
C TRP A 148 -25.07 -3.46 -7.00
N ASP A 149 -25.74 -4.26 -7.82
CA ASP A 149 -27.18 -4.55 -7.76
C ASP A 149 -27.54 -5.78 -6.90
N GLY A 150 -26.54 -6.45 -6.32
CA GLY A 150 -26.71 -7.69 -5.58
C GLY A 150 -26.47 -8.96 -6.40
N SER A 151 -26.23 -8.84 -7.71
CA SER A 151 -26.00 -9.98 -8.60
C SER A 151 -24.62 -10.61 -8.34
N THR A 152 -24.61 -11.94 -8.12
CA THR A 152 -23.38 -12.75 -7.99
C THR A 152 -22.64 -12.93 -9.31
N GLU A 153 -23.30 -12.63 -10.44
CA GLU A 153 -22.71 -12.69 -11.78
C GLU A 153 -22.03 -11.36 -12.17
N ALA A 154 -22.34 -10.28 -11.47
CA ALA A 154 -21.75 -8.96 -11.69
C ALA A 154 -20.59 -8.72 -10.72
N ARG A 155 -19.56 -8.04 -11.20
CA ARG A 155 -18.47 -7.50 -10.36
C ARG A 155 -18.99 -6.29 -9.56
N ILE A 156 -18.31 -5.97 -8.47
CA ILE A 156 -18.61 -4.77 -7.68
C ILE A 156 -17.85 -3.60 -8.30
N GLU A 157 -18.54 -2.59 -8.81
CA GLU A 157 -17.89 -1.40 -9.37
C GLU A 157 -17.72 -0.34 -8.27
N VAL A 158 -16.53 0.22 -8.17
CA VAL A 158 -16.20 1.26 -7.20
C VAL A 158 -15.78 2.50 -7.95
N ARG A 159 -16.64 3.52 -7.98
CA ARG A 159 -16.33 4.80 -8.65
C ARG A 159 -15.38 5.60 -7.78
N MET A 160 -14.28 6.05 -8.37
CA MET A 160 -13.22 6.75 -7.65
C MET A 160 -12.33 7.57 -8.57
N THR A 161 -11.62 8.52 -7.97
CA THR A 161 -10.47 9.17 -8.59
C THR A 161 -9.21 8.38 -8.26
N TRP A 162 -8.57 7.77 -9.26
CA TRP A 162 -7.34 7.02 -9.04
C TRP A 162 -6.16 7.96 -8.74
N GLN A 163 -5.73 7.98 -7.48
CA GLN A 163 -4.67 8.84 -6.95
C GLN A 163 -3.74 8.03 -6.03
N ARG A 164 -2.98 7.09 -6.61
CA ARG A 164 -2.06 6.22 -5.85
C ARG A 164 -0.76 6.95 -5.52
N ARG A 165 -0.51 7.17 -4.22
CA ARG A 165 0.72 7.82 -3.73
C ARG A 165 1.93 6.91 -3.86
N ARG A 166 3.03 7.51 -4.30
CA ARG A 166 4.36 6.89 -4.41
C ARG A 166 5.25 7.44 -3.30
N HIS A 167 5.88 6.53 -2.55
CA HIS A 167 6.81 6.82 -1.44
C HIS A 167 8.09 6.01 -1.57
N GLY A 168 9.16 6.41 -0.87
CA GLY A 168 10.42 5.65 -0.81
C GLY A 168 10.95 5.29 -2.21
N ARG A 169 11.32 4.03 -2.42
CA ARG A 169 11.75 3.51 -3.74
C ARG A 169 10.72 3.68 -4.85
N LEU A 170 9.42 3.63 -4.55
CA LEU A 170 8.37 3.76 -5.57
C LEU A 170 8.26 5.20 -6.09
N ALA A 171 8.88 6.15 -5.40
CA ALA A 171 8.97 7.56 -5.79
C ALA A 171 10.38 7.98 -6.22
N ALA A 172 11.36 7.08 -6.19
CA ALA A 172 12.71 7.37 -6.62
C ALA A 172 12.79 7.32 -8.14
N HIS A 173 13.45 8.30 -8.75
CA HIS A 173 13.78 8.30 -10.18
C HIS A 173 15.06 9.13 -10.42
N PRO A 174 15.84 8.87 -11.48
CA PRO A 174 17.17 9.45 -11.69
C PRO A 174 17.20 10.98 -11.73
N SER A 175 16.21 11.61 -12.36
CA SER A 175 16.15 13.08 -12.49
C SER A 175 15.64 13.81 -11.25
N ARG A 176 15.30 13.09 -10.16
CA ARG A 176 14.78 13.70 -8.93
C ARG A 176 15.89 14.42 -8.15
N ALA A 177 16.00 15.73 -8.35
CA ALA A 177 17.02 16.56 -7.71
C ALA A 177 16.84 16.64 -6.17
N GLU A 178 15.61 16.73 -5.68
CA GLU A 178 15.30 16.84 -4.26
C GLU A 178 14.41 15.68 -3.78
N ARG A 179 14.90 14.97 -2.76
CA ARG A 179 14.07 14.04 -1.98
C ARG A 179 13.42 14.85 -0.86
N PRO A 180 12.10 14.70 -0.61
CA PRO A 180 11.47 15.34 0.53
C PRO A 180 12.21 14.95 1.80
N ALA A 181 12.25 15.86 2.78
CA ALA A 181 12.88 15.60 4.05
C ALA A 181 12.24 14.35 4.67
N ALA A 182 12.98 13.25 4.69
CA ALA A 182 12.55 12.01 5.31
C ALA A 182 12.69 12.16 6.82
N GLU A 183 11.57 12.11 7.54
CA GLU A 183 11.60 12.11 9.00
C GLU A 183 12.10 10.78 9.57
N LEU A 184 11.89 9.68 8.84
CA LEU A 184 12.23 8.33 9.28
C LEU A 184 12.96 7.55 8.19
N ARG A 185 13.59 6.46 8.63
CA ARG A 185 13.91 5.33 7.76
C ARG A 185 12.99 4.18 8.08
N ALA A 186 12.48 3.48 7.07
CA ALA A 186 11.55 2.37 7.24
C ALA A 186 12.06 1.11 6.52
N ILE A 187 11.79 -0.04 7.12
CA ILE A 187 11.96 -1.38 6.54
C ILE A 187 10.57 -1.99 6.44
N TYR A 188 10.30 -2.68 5.32
CA TYR A 188 9.19 -3.60 5.19
C TYR A 188 9.75 -5.01 5.05
N ASP A 189 9.41 -5.90 6.00
CA ASP A 189 9.86 -7.29 6.01
C ASP A 189 11.40 -7.41 5.84
N ASP A 190 11.90 -8.31 5.01
CA ASP A 190 13.33 -8.44 4.68
C ASP A 190 13.84 -7.42 3.64
N GLY A 191 13.09 -6.35 3.39
CA GLY A 191 13.45 -5.30 2.44
C GLY A 191 14.59 -4.38 2.90
N PRO A 192 15.10 -3.51 2.00
CA PRO A 192 16.10 -2.52 2.37
C PRO A 192 15.52 -1.45 3.30
N MET A 193 16.39 -0.82 4.11
CA MET A 193 16.01 0.32 4.95
C MET A 193 16.03 1.63 4.17
N GLU A 194 14.86 2.20 3.93
CA GLU A 194 14.64 3.33 3.02
C GLU A 194 14.27 4.62 3.75
N PRO A 195 14.76 5.79 3.29
CA PRO A 195 14.27 7.07 3.79
C PRO A 195 12.81 7.28 3.38
N MET A 196 11.97 7.70 4.34
CA MET A 196 10.53 7.83 4.15
C MET A 196 9.98 9.03 4.92
N THR A 197 8.99 9.69 4.33
CA THR A 197 8.24 10.74 5.03
C THR A 197 7.33 10.12 6.09
N LEU A 198 6.86 10.90 7.06
CA LEU A 198 5.84 10.44 8.01
C LEU A 198 4.61 9.92 7.27
N GLN A 199 4.09 10.65 6.29
CA GLN A 199 2.93 10.19 5.51
C GLN A 199 3.21 8.85 4.82
N GLY A 200 4.39 8.70 4.21
CA GLY A 200 4.78 7.43 3.60
C GLY A 200 4.82 6.28 4.61
N CYS A 201 5.34 6.51 5.82
CA CYS A 201 5.36 5.49 6.88
C CYS A 201 3.95 5.06 7.27
N LEU A 202 3.02 6.02 7.35
CA LEU A 202 1.62 5.75 7.67
C LEU A 202 0.91 5.00 6.54
N ASP A 203 1.14 5.38 5.28
CA ASP A 203 0.56 4.71 4.11
C ASP A 203 1.11 3.28 3.96
N GLU A 204 2.39 3.06 4.22
CA GLU A 204 2.99 1.72 4.17
C GLU A 204 2.55 0.85 5.35
N LEU A 205 2.37 1.42 6.56
CA LEU A 205 1.71 0.71 7.67
C LEU A 205 0.30 0.24 7.26
N MET A 206 -0.43 1.08 6.51
CA MET A 206 -1.73 0.70 5.98
C MET A 206 -1.60 -0.43 4.94
N ARG A 207 -0.59 -0.38 4.06
CA ARG A 207 -0.41 -1.41 3.02
C ARG A 207 0.17 -2.72 3.55
N MET A 208 0.68 -2.76 4.78
CA MET A 208 1.24 -3.96 5.39
C MET A 208 0.20 -5.07 5.52
N ARG A 209 0.44 -6.17 4.81
CA ARG A 209 -0.49 -7.31 4.77
C ARG A 209 -0.61 -7.92 6.16
N PRO A 210 -1.83 -8.19 6.66
CA PRO A 210 -2.09 -8.77 7.98
C PRO A 210 -1.80 -10.27 8.05
N ILE A 211 -0.58 -10.65 7.67
CA ILE A 211 -0.05 -12.01 7.73
C ILE A 211 0.88 -12.09 8.93
N GLU A 212 0.70 -13.12 9.76
CA GLU A 212 1.56 -13.38 10.90
C GLU A 212 3.05 -13.34 10.50
N GLY A 213 3.84 -12.58 11.25
CA GLY A 213 5.26 -12.40 11.02
C GLY A 213 5.62 -11.23 10.10
N ASN A 214 4.70 -10.72 9.27
CA ASN A 214 4.99 -9.50 8.51
C ASN A 214 5.23 -8.34 9.47
N PHE A 215 6.32 -7.62 9.26
CA PHE A 215 6.73 -6.53 10.13
C PHE A 215 7.22 -5.31 9.35
N MET A 216 7.24 -4.18 10.04
CA MET A 216 7.93 -2.97 9.62
C MET A 216 8.78 -2.44 10.77
N VAL A 217 9.95 -1.89 10.43
CA VAL A 217 10.81 -1.19 11.39
C VAL A 217 10.95 0.25 10.97
N PHE A 218 10.69 1.16 11.89
CA PHE A 218 10.89 2.59 11.73
C PHE A 218 12.08 3.03 12.59
N GLN A 219 12.92 3.91 12.05
CA GLN A 219 14.09 4.45 12.76
C GLN A 219 14.19 5.96 12.54
N ALA A 220 14.27 6.69 13.65
CA ALA A 220 14.55 8.13 13.64
C ALA A 220 16.05 8.39 13.38
N PRO A 221 16.43 9.60 12.93
CA PRO A 221 17.84 9.99 12.76
C PRO A 221 18.70 9.84 14.03
N SER A 222 18.06 9.88 15.21
CA SER A 222 18.68 9.64 16.51
C SER A 222 19.12 8.18 16.74
N GLY A 223 18.68 7.25 15.90
CA GLY A 223 18.88 5.80 16.04
C GLY A 223 17.79 5.11 16.87
N VAL A 224 16.83 5.86 17.44
CA VAL A 224 15.67 5.28 18.12
C VAL A 224 14.79 4.56 17.12
N SER A 225 14.37 3.34 17.47
CA SER A 225 13.57 2.49 16.59
C SER A 225 12.24 2.08 17.22
N PHE A 226 11.27 1.84 16.34
CA PHE A 226 9.97 1.27 16.65
C PHE A 226 9.65 0.21 15.60
N GLN A 227 9.31 -0.99 16.03
CA GLN A 227 8.90 -2.08 15.16
C GLN A 227 7.41 -2.37 15.37
N VAL A 228 6.73 -2.70 14.29
CA VAL A 228 5.38 -3.25 14.30
C VAL A 228 5.38 -4.58 13.58
N MET A 229 4.66 -5.58 14.08
CA MET A 229 4.57 -6.90 13.47
C MET A 229 3.16 -7.46 13.63
N TRP A 230 2.64 -8.12 12.60
CA TRP A 230 1.38 -8.84 12.70
C TRP A 230 1.57 -10.16 13.46
N ASN A 231 0.75 -10.38 14.48
CA ASN A 231 0.59 -11.63 15.22
C ASN A 231 -0.66 -12.39 14.75
N LYS A 232 -0.82 -13.64 15.21
CA LYS A 232 -2.07 -14.40 15.00
C LYS A 232 -3.30 -13.62 15.47
N GLY A 233 -4.38 -13.68 14.70
CA GLY A 233 -5.67 -13.09 15.08
C GLY A 233 -5.73 -11.57 14.86
N PRO A 234 -5.45 -11.12 13.62
CA PRO A 234 -4.96 -9.78 13.22
C PRO A 234 -4.65 -8.80 14.36
N THR A 235 -3.70 -9.15 15.22
CA THR A 235 -3.21 -8.27 16.29
C THR A 235 -1.86 -7.69 15.90
N LEU A 236 -1.64 -6.40 16.14
CA LEU A 236 -0.38 -5.75 15.80
C LEU A 236 0.50 -5.66 17.05
N TRP A 237 1.63 -6.35 17.06
CA TRP A 237 2.64 -6.22 18.11
C TRP A 237 3.51 -4.99 17.86
N GLY A 238 3.55 -4.08 18.82
CA GLY A 238 4.49 -2.96 18.83
C GLY A 238 5.70 -3.27 19.72
N GLU A 239 6.89 -2.95 19.24
CA GLU A 239 8.15 -3.24 19.90
C GLU A 239 9.13 -2.05 19.84
N TRP A 240 9.71 -1.69 20.98
CA TRP A 240 10.66 -0.60 21.16
C TRP A 240 11.98 -1.14 21.70
N PRO A 241 12.93 -1.49 20.81
CA PRO A 241 14.25 -1.93 21.23
C PRO A 241 15.04 -0.77 21.84
N ASP A 242 15.71 -1.02 22.97
CA ASP A 242 16.62 -0.08 23.61
C ASP A 242 17.97 -0.77 23.91
N PRO A 243 18.97 -0.58 23.03
CA PRO A 243 20.30 -1.14 23.20
C PRO A 243 21.02 -0.66 24.46
N SER A 244 20.65 0.50 25.02
CA SER A 244 21.31 1.03 26.22
C SER A 244 20.99 0.22 27.48
N VAL A 245 19.81 -0.42 27.50
CA VAL A 245 19.37 -1.32 28.58
C VAL A 245 19.40 -2.79 28.18
N LYS A 246 19.92 -3.11 26.98
CA LYS A 246 19.99 -4.47 26.42
C LYS A 246 18.66 -5.21 26.52
N GLY A 247 17.63 -4.56 26.01
CA GLY A 247 16.28 -5.10 26.08
C GLY A 247 15.33 -4.40 25.14
N SER A 248 14.10 -4.85 25.17
CA SER A 248 13.02 -4.36 24.34
C SER A 248 11.75 -4.25 25.16
N ARG A 249 10.95 -3.22 24.89
CA ARG A 249 9.59 -3.12 25.43
C ARG A 249 8.62 -3.51 24.34
N GLY A 250 7.54 -4.21 24.69
CA GLY A 250 6.50 -4.52 23.69
C GLY A 250 5.10 -4.70 24.26
N ARG A 251 4.10 -4.52 23.40
CA ARG A 251 2.69 -4.84 23.66
C ARG A 251 1.89 -4.92 22.36
N ASN A 252 0.69 -5.49 22.43
CA ASN A 252 -0.29 -5.39 21.33
C ASN A 252 -0.86 -3.97 21.21
N LEU A 253 -1.00 -3.51 19.98
CA LEU A 253 -1.49 -2.21 19.56
C LEU A 253 -2.68 -2.36 18.61
N SER A 254 -3.60 -1.41 18.70
CA SER A 254 -4.46 -1.05 17.58
C SER A 254 -3.66 -0.36 16.49
N LEU A 255 -4.20 -0.35 15.27
CA LEU A 255 -3.64 0.40 14.16
C LEU A 255 -3.53 1.91 14.48
N GLN A 256 -4.52 2.47 15.18
CA GLN A 256 -4.50 3.87 15.58
C GLN A 256 -3.35 4.17 16.53
N GLU A 257 -3.14 3.32 17.54
CA GLU A 257 -1.99 3.45 18.44
C GLU A 257 -0.67 3.33 17.67
N ALA A 258 -0.54 2.37 16.73
CA ALA A 258 0.68 2.26 15.91
C ALA A 258 0.95 3.52 15.07
N ARG A 259 -0.10 4.14 14.48
CA ARG A 259 0.02 5.42 13.76
C ARG A 259 0.50 6.55 14.66
N GLU A 260 -0.02 6.62 15.89
CA GLU A 260 0.41 7.59 16.89
C GLU A 260 1.89 7.39 17.27
N MET A 261 2.33 6.15 17.46
CA MET A 261 3.71 5.83 17.81
C MET A 261 4.70 6.19 16.71
N ILE A 262 4.36 5.92 15.44
CA ILE A 262 5.15 6.35 14.28
C ILE A 262 5.22 7.88 14.21
N THR A 263 4.09 8.55 14.50
CA THR A 263 4.02 10.02 14.49
C THR A 263 4.91 10.63 15.55
N ILE A 264 4.89 10.11 16.78
CA ILE A 264 5.78 10.57 17.86
C ILE A 264 7.24 10.32 17.48
N LEU A 265 7.57 9.12 16.96
CA LEU A 265 8.93 8.83 16.54
C LEU A 265 9.42 9.81 15.45
N ALA A 266 8.59 10.09 14.44
CA ALA A 266 8.94 10.99 13.34
C ALA A 266 9.08 12.46 13.78
N ARG A 267 8.21 12.93 14.69
CA ARG A 267 8.15 14.34 15.09
C ARG A 267 9.08 14.67 16.26
N GLU A 268 9.28 13.72 17.17
CA GLU A 268 10.00 13.95 18.43
C GLU A 268 11.31 13.15 18.52
N GLY A 269 11.54 12.17 17.64
CA GLY A 269 12.80 11.41 17.59
C GLY A 269 13.07 10.52 18.81
N ARG A 270 12.03 10.20 19.58
CA ARG A 270 12.10 9.44 20.84
C ARG A 270 11.19 8.22 20.85
N SER A 271 11.43 7.33 21.81
CA SER A 271 10.55 6.20 22.10
C SER A 271 9.32 6.69 22.87
N ALA A 272 8.16 6.15 22.50
CA ALA A 272 6.88 6.40 23.16
C ALA A 272 6.36 5.18 23.95
N ALA A 273 7.23 4.19 24.20
CA ALA A 273 6.88 2.97 24.92
C ALA A 273 6.33 3.23 26.34
N GLU A 274 6.78 4.30 26.99
CA GLU A 274 6.33 4.68 28.34
C GLU A 274 4.99 5.45 28.32
N ASP A 275 4.69 6.16 27.22
CA ASP A 275 3.48 6.97 27.08
C ASP A 275 2.22 6.10 26.98
N LEU A 276 2.33 4.92 26.35
CA LEU A 276 1.22 4.00 26.13
C LEU A 276 0.79 3.23 27.38
N GLY A 277 1.70 3.04 28.34
CA GLY A 277 1.49 2.11 29.45
C GLY A 277 1.35 0.64 29.03
N GLY A 278 1.39 -0.28 30.00
CA GLY A 278 1.14 -1.70 29.75
C GLY A 278 2.16 -2.41 28.85
N THR A 279 3.37 -1.86 28.70
CA THR A 279 4.45 -2.51 27.96
C THR A 279 5.18 -3.52 28.84
N GLU A 280 5.50 -4.67 28.27
CA GLU A 280 6.30 -5.72 28.89
C GLU A 280 7.77 -5.56 28.47
N PHE A 281 8.70 -5.76 29.41
CA PHE A 281 10.14 -5.67 29.13
C PHE A 281 10.75 -7.06 28.94
N THR A 282 11.50 -7.23 27.85
CA THR A 282 12.22 -8.45 27.50
C THR A 282 13.71 -8.14 27.32
N PRO A 283 14.60 -8.69 28.16
CA PRO A 283 16.06 -8.50 28.02
C PRO A 283 16.64 -9.39 26.91
N TRP A 284 17.78 -8.97 26.33
CA TRP A 284 18.56 -9.73 25.34
C TRP A 284 20.08 -9.54 25.49
#